data_AF-A0A7J9K429-F1
#
_entry.id   AF-A0A7J9K429-F1
#
_cell.length_a   1.000
_cell.length_b   1.000
_cell.length_c   1.000
_cell.angle_alpha   90.00
_cell.angle_beta   90.00
_cell.angle_gamma   90.00
#
_symmetry.space_group_name_H-M   'P 1'
#
loop_
_entity.id
_entity.type
_entity.pdbx_description
1 polymer ?
#
loop_
_entity_poly.entity_id
_entity_poly.type
_entity_poly.pdbx_seq_one_letter_code
_entity_poly.pdbx_strand_id
1 'polypeptide(L)'
;MHKLRDGPFFKFLQSTQEAIVLPAFVVIAVRPRPGVWEYFRVNGYELTVDHLSVSEYLRFKEELVDGGCIDSYMLELDFEPFNATFPRPTCSSSIGNGVMFLNRHLSSNMFHKKEILEPLLDFLRAHKHDGLVMMLNDRIQNISKLQSALSRAYEYLSKLPLETPYSEFEFYLRGVGFEKGWGDTAQRVSEMMRLLLDILHAPDPSTLATFLGRIPMVFNVVIMSPHGYSWSSKCLRFARHWWT
;
A
#
# COMPACT_ATOMS: atom_id res chain seq x y z
N MET A 1 45.12 8.35 -12.63
CA MET A 1 43.86 8.38 -11.84
C MET A 1 43.28 9.77 -11.56
N HIS A 2 44.05 10.87 -11.52
CA HIS A 2 43.51 12.21 -11.20
C HIS A 2 42.55 12.83 -12.25
N LYS A 3 42.59 12.40 -13.51
CA LYS A 3 41.81 13.01 -14.61
C LYS A 3 40.38 12.48 -14.78
N LEU A 4 39.99 11.44 -14.05
CA LEU A 4 38.66 10.83 -14.17
C LEU A 4 37.66 11.35 -13.13
N ARG A 5 38.12 11.97 -12.04
CA ARG A 5 37.27 12.29 -10.88
C ARG A 5 36.11 13.25 -11.16
N ASP A 6 36.26 14.13 -12.15
CA ASP A 6 35.24 15.15 -12.46
C ASP A 6 34.41 14.81 -13.73
N GLY A 7 34.59 13.61 -14.29
CA GLY A 7 33.94 13.19 -15.53
C GLY A 7 32.58 12.51 -15.34
N PRO A 8 31.73 12.48 -16.38
CA PRO A 8 30.43 11.78 -16.34
C PRO A 8 30.59 10.28 -16.06
N PHE A 9 31.68 9.67 -16.53
CA PHE A 9 32.01 8.26 -16.27
C PHE A 9 32.27 7.97 -14.78
N PHE A 10 32.82 8.91 -14.02
CA PHE A 10 33.05 8.69 -12.59
C PHE A 10 31.74 8.67 -11.81
N LYS A 11 30.74 9.48 -12.20
CA LYS A 11 29.39 9.38 -11.62
C LYS A 11 28.74 8.02 -11.90
N PHE A 12 28.93 7.49 -13.10
CA PHE A 12 28.46 6.15 -13.47
C PHE A 12 29.11 5.05 -12.59
N LEU A 13 30.43 5.11 -12.41
CA LEU A 13 31.15 4.21 -11.52
C LEU A 13 30.71 4.36 -10.06
N GLN A 14 30.44 5.58 -9.60
CA GLN A 14 29.95 5.82 -8.24
C GLN A 14 28.56 5.24 -8.00
N SER A 15 27.71 5.20 -9.04
CA SER A 15 26.38 4.58 -8.99
C SER A 15 26.40 3.06 -9.22
N THR A 16 27.53 2.49 -9.62
CA THR A 16 27.69 1.04 -9.80
C THR A 16 27.61 0.34 -8.45
N GLN A 17 26.77 -0.67 -8.34
CA GLN A 17 26.61 -1.43 -7.10
C GLN A 17 27.49 -2.68 -7.08
N GLU A 18 27.65 -3.31 -8.23
CA GLU A 18 28.43 -4.53 -8.39
C GLU A 18 28.91 -4.65 -9.84
N ALA A 19 30.03 -5.35 -10.02
CA ALA A 19 30.58 -5.68 -11.33
C ALA A 19 31.09 -7.13 -11.31
N ILE A 20 30.73 -7.89 -12.34
CA ILE A 20 31.15 -9.26 -12.58
C ILE A 20 32.25 -9.22 -13.63
N VAL A 21 33.40 -9.80 -13.30
CA VAL A 21 34.58 -9.80 -14.17
C VAL A 21 34.77 -11.19 -14.74
N LEU A 22 34.52 -11.34 -16.04
CA LEU A 22 34.81 -12.54 -16.82
C LEU A 22 36.02 -12.26 -17.73
N PRO A 23 36.72 -13.29 -18.24
CA PRO A 23 37.95 -13.09 -19.02
C PRO A 23 37.80 -12.13 -20.23
N ALA A 24 36.64 -12.12 -20.90
CA ALA A 24 36.38 -11.26 -22.06
C ALA A 24 35.45 -10.07 -21.79
N PHE A 25 34.65 -10.13 -20.71
CA PHE A 25 33.56 -9.18 -20.46
C PHE A 25 33.57 -8.70 -19.01
N VAL A 26 33.20 -7.43 -18.82
CA VAL A 26 32.84 -6.89 -17.52
C VAL A 26 31.35 -6.56 -17.55
N VAL A 27 30.57 -7.21 -16.69
CA VAL A 27 29.13 -6.98 -16.57
C VAL A 27 28.88 -6.12 -15.35
N ILE A 28 28.11 -5.06 -15.48
CA ILE A 28 27.99 -4.00 -14.48
C ILE A 28 26.51 -3.76 -14.15
N ALA A 29 26.17 -3.77 -12.86
CA ALA A 29 24.87 -3.33 -12.38
C ALA A 29 24.96 -1.93 -11.80
N VAL A 30 24.19 -1.01 -12.38
CA VAL A 30 24.20 0.42 -12.03
C VAL A 30 22.87 0.78 -11.41
N ARG A 31 22.94 1.58 -10.34
CA ARG A 31 21.77 2.08 -9.62
C ARG A 31 21.82 3.61 -9.57
N PRO A 32 21.36 4.30 -10.64
CA PRO A 32 21.42 5.76 -10.70
C PRO A 32 20.59 6.43 -9.60
N ARG A 33 19.46 5.82 -9.22
CA ARG A 33 18.53 6.29 -8.19
C ARG A 33 17.87 5.12 -7.47
N PRO A 34 17.35 5.31 -6.24
CA PRO A 34 16.60 4.27 -5.55
C PRO A 34 15.42 3.75 -6.38
N GLY A 35 15.39 2.43 -6.58
CA GLY A 35 14.34 1.75 -7.36
C GLY A 35 14.56 1.70 -8.87
N VAL A 36 15.66 2.27 -9.38
CA VAL A 36 16.02 2.23 -10.81
C VAL A 36 17.33 1.49 -10.98
N TRP A 37 17.33 0.47 -11.84
CA TRP A 37 18.48 -0.37 -12.14
C TRP A 37 18.70 -0.45 -13.64
N GLU A 38 19.97 -0.42 -14.04
CA GLU A 38 20.41 -0.58 -15.42
C GLU A 38 21.58 -1.57 -15.43
N TYR A 39 21.62 -2.44 -16.44
CA TYR A 39 22.61 -3.50 -16.53
C TYR A 39 23.35 -3.39 -17.86
N PHE A 40 24.67 -3.48 -17.80
CA PHE A 40 25.52 -3.31 -18.98
C PHE A 40 26.56 -4.41 -19.07
N ARG A 41 26.90 -4.82 -20.29
CA ARG A 41 28.06 -5.65 -20.60
C ARG A 41 29.08 -4.81 -21.35
N VAL A 42 30.33 -4.83 -20.90
CA VAL A 42 31.46 -4.15 -21.53
C VAL A 42 32.43 -5.19 -22.07
N ASN A 43 32.71 -5.17 -23.37
CA ASN A 43 33.73 -6.02 -23.98
C ASN A 43 35.11 -5.37 -23.80
N GLY A 44 36.03 -6.07 -23.14
CA GLY A 44 37.38 -5.53 -22.85
C GLY A 44 38.28 -5.38 -24.09
N TYR A 45 37.99 -6.11 -25.17
CA TYR A 45 38.77 -6.09 -26.41
C TYR A 45 38.24 -5.07 -27.41
N GLU A 46 36.91 -5.06 -27.62
CA GLU A 46 36.26 -4.21 -28.62
C GLU A 46 35.82 -2.85 -28.07
N LEU A 47 35.86 -2.66 -26.74
CA LEU A 47 35.37 -1.46 -26.04
C LEU A 47 33.90 -1.13 -26.36
N THR A 48 33.11 -2.16 -26.67
CA THR A 48 31.66 -2.07 -26.89
C THR A 48 30.90 -2.20 -25.58
N VAL A 49 29.76 -1.51 -25.49
CA VAL A 49 28.87 -1.52 -24.33
C VAL A 49 27.47 -1.91 -24.79
N ASP A 50 26.96 -3.02 -24.25
CA ASP A 50 25.62 -3.52 -24.54
C ASP A 50 24.74 -3.36 -23.29
N HIS A 51 23.48 -2.98 -23.49
CA HIS A 51 22.49 -2.99 -22.42
C HIS A 51 21.93 -4.40 -22.24
N LEU A 52 21.77 -4.85 -21.00
CA LEU A 52 21.24 -6.17 -20.65
C LEU A 52 19.86 -6.06 -20.01
N SER A 53 19.02 -7.06 -20.26
CA SER A 53 17.84 -7.33 -19.44
C SER A 53 18.24 -7.91 -18.07
N VAL A 54 17.28 -7.93 -17.14
CA VAL A 54 17.49 -8.53 -15.80
C VAL A 54 17.84 -10.01 -15.91
N SER A 55 17.12 -10.77 -16.75
CA SER A 55 17.37 -12.21 -16.94
C SER A 55 18.76 -12.46 -17.53
N GLU A 56 19.19 -11.67 -18.53
CA GLU A 56 20.56 -11.79 -19.08
C GLU A 56 21.63 -11.46 -18.05
N TYR A 57 21.43 -10.44 -17.23
CA TYR A 57 22.35 -10.10 -16.15
C TYR A 57 22.50 -11.22 -15.12
N LEU A 58 21.38 -11.83 -14.70
CA LEU A 58 21.38 -12.92 -13.72
C LEU A 58 22.06 -14.18 -14.26
N ARG A 59 21.91 -14.49 -15.56
CA ARG A 59 22.62 -15.61 -16.20
C ARG A 59 24.15 -15.49 -16.08
N PHE A 60 24.70 -14.27 -16.17
CA PHE A 60 26.14 -14.07 -15.94
C PHE A 60 26.57 -14.33 -14.48
N LYS A 61 25.68 -14.10 -13.50
CA LYS A 61 25.95 -14.47 -12.10
C LYS A 61 25.95 -15.98 -11.90
N GLU A 62 25.04 -16.68 -12.56
CA GLU A 62 24.95 -18.14 -12.53
C GLU A 62 26.17 -18.78 -13.20
N GLU A 63 26.55 -18.28 -14.39
CA GLU A 63 27.74 -18.76 -15.12
C GLU A 63 29.03 -18.63 -14.29
N LEU A 64 29.17 -17.57 -13.50
CA LEU A 64 30.32 -17.38 -12.62
C LEU A 64 30.48 -18.52 -11.58
N VAL A 65 29.36 -19.13 -11.16
CA VAL A 65 29.36 -20.20 -10.15
C VAL A 65 29.35 -21.58 -10.82
N ASP A 66 28.47 -21.77 -11.81
CA ASP A 66 28.14 -23.09 -12.37
C ASP A 66 28.90 -23.41 -13.68
N GLY A 67 29.66 -22.45 -14.23
CA GLY A 67 30.58 -22.70 -15.36
C GLY A 67 29.92 -22.98 -16.71
N GLY A 68 28.63 -22.64 -16.88
CA GLY A 68 28.00 -22.50 -18.20
C GLY A 68 26.99 -23.58 -18.63
N CYS A 69 26.41 -24.36 -17.72
CA CYS A 69 25.29 -25.26 -18.04
C CYS A 69 23.96 -24.69 -17.56
N ILE A 70 23.45 -23.66 -18.25
CA ILE A 70 22.15 -23.07 -17.94
C ILE A 70 21.08 -23.81 -18.75
N ASP A 71 20.17 -24.50 -18.06
CA ASP A 71 19.01 -25.17 -18.66
C ASP A 71 18.09 -24.13 -19.32
N SER A 72 17.66 -24.39 -20.55
CA SER A 72 16.69 -23.56 -21.28
C SER A 72 15.33 -23.44 -20.59
N TYR A 73 15.01 -24.36 -19.67
CA TYR A 73 13.74 -24.40 -18.94
C TYR A 73 13.87 -24.03 -17.46
N MET A 74 14.92 -23.30 -17.09
CA MET A 74 15.09 -22.80 -15.73
C MET A 74 13.91 -21.90 -15.31
N LEU A 75 13.43 -22.08 -14.08
CA LEU A 75 12.29 -21.34 -13.55
C LEU A 75 12.64 -19.86 -13.32
N GLU A 76 12.08 -18.96 -14.14
CA GLU A 76 12.13 -17.52 -13.91
C GLU A 76 10.88 -17.06 -13.14
N LEU A 77 11.07 -16.43 -11.98
CA LEU A 77 9.99 -15.86 -11.17
C LEU A 77 9.73 -14.41 -11.55
N ASP A 78 8.70 -14.18 -12.38
CA ASP A 78 8.27 -12.83 -12.78
C ASP A 78 6.93 -12.43 -12.14
N PHE A 79 6.97 -11.41 -11.29
CA PHE A 79 5.79 -10.83 -10.62
C PHE A 79 5.30 -9.54 -11.29
N GLU A 80 5.98 -9.03 -12.32
CA GLU A 80 5.58 -7.79 -12.99
C GLU A 80 4.19 -7.86 -13.63
N PRO A 81 3.81 -8.93 -14.37
CA PRO A 81 2.50 -9.04 -15.00
C PRO A 81 1.35 -9.07 -13.99
N PHE A 82 1.56 -9.67 -12.81
CA PHE A 82 0.54 -9.79 -11.76
C PHE A 82 0.23 -8.45 -11.08
N ASN A 83 1.13 -7.47 -11.21
CA ASN A 83 0.98 -6.15 -10.61
C ASN A 83 0.55 -5.06 -11.63
N ALA A 84 0.25 -5.44 -12.87
CA ALA A 84 -0.07 -4.49 -13.95
C ALA A 84 -1.36 -3.69 -13.70
N THR A 85 -2.29 -4.25 -12.92
CA THR A 85 -3.55 -3.57 -12.56
C THR A 85 -3.38 -2.52 -11.47
N PHE A 86 -2.26 -2.55 -10.74
CA PHE A 86 -1.99 -1.58 -9.68
C PHE A 86 -1.18 -0.41 -10.23
N PRO A 87 -1.62 0.83 -10.01
CA PRO A 87 -0.84 2.00 -10.40
C PRO A 87 0.50 2.00 -9.64
N ARG A 88 1.60 2.30 -10.34
CA ARG A 88 2.94 2.36 -9.75
C ARG A 88 3.41 3.82 -9.63
N PRO A 89 3.84 4.27 -8.44
CA PRO A 89 4.49 5.57 -8.33
C PRO A 89 5.86 5.52 -9.00
N THR A 90 6.15 6.49 -9.87
CA THR A 90 7.42 6.60 -10.60
C THR A 90 8.46 7.46 -9.88
N CYS A 91 8.03 8.28 -8.92
CA CYS A 91 8.92 9.12 -8.12
C CYS A 91 9.50 8.35 -6.94
N SER A 92 10.84 8.31 -6.84
CA SER A 92 11.54 7.64 -5.74
C SER A 92 11.20 8.21 -4.35
N SER A 93 10.79 9.49 -4.28
CA SER A 93 10.29 10.13 -3.04
C SER A 93 8.98 9.52 -2.52
N SER A 94 8.26 8.76 -3.35
CA SER A 94 7.01 8.09 -2.96
C SER A 94 7.24 6.68 -2.38
N ILE A 95 8.48 6.19 -2.36
CA ILE A 95 8.82 4.90 -1.74
C ILE A 95 8.50 4.97 -0.24
N GLY A 96 7.79 3.96 0.25
CA GLY A 96 7.29 3.91 1.64
C GLY A 96 5.95 4.64 1.87
N ASN A 97 5.44 5.36 0.88
CA ASN A 97 4.21 6.16 0.97
C ASN A 97 3.04 5.59 0.16
N GLY A 98 2.97 4.26 0.04
CA GLY A 98 2.01 3.57 -0.83
C GLY A 98 0.54 3.88 -0.51
N VAL A 99 0.18 4.02 0.77
CA VAL A 99 -1.19 4.36 1.20
C VAL A 99 -1.62 5.73 0.70
N MET A 100 -0.73 6.74 0.75
CA MET A 100 -1.06 8.07 0.23
C MET A 100 -1.29 8.05 -1.28
N PHE A 101 -0.47 7.29 -2.01
CA PHE A 101 -0.64 7.12 -3.45
C PHE A 101 -1.95 6.39 -3.79
N LEU A 102 -2.27 5.32 -3.06
CA LEU A 102 -3.51 4.57 -3.24
C LEU A 102 -4.73 5.44 -2.92
N ASN A 103 -4.71 6.21 -1.83
CA ASN A 103 -5.79 7.14 -1.49
C ASN A 103 -6.00 8.16 -2.60
N ARG A 104 -4.92 8.74 -3.16
CA ARG A 104 -5.02 9.65 -4.30
C ARG A 104 -5.64 8.98 -5.52
N HIS A 105 -5.24 7.74 -5.81
CA HIS A 105 -5.79 6.98 -6.93
C HIS A 105 -7.28 6.67 -6.73
N LEU A 106 -7.67 6.17 -5.55
CA LEU A 106 -9.06 5.86 -5.21
C LEU A 106 -9.95 7.10 -5.26
N SER A 107 -9.53 8.21 -4.63
CA SER A 107 -10.29 9.46 -4.67
C SER A 107 -10.48 9.98 -6.08
N SER A 108 -9.43 9.94 -6.92
CA SER A 108 -9.53 10.34 -8.32
C SER A 108 -10.52 9.46 -9.09
N ASN A 109 -10.48 8.14 -8.89
CA ASN A 109 -11.41 7.24 -9.57
C ASN A 109 -12.87 7.44 -9.11
N MET A 110 -13.09 7.61 -7.80
CA MET A 110 -14.40 7.89 -7.23
C MET A 110 -14.99 9.22 -7.74
N PHE A 111 -14.15 10.23 -8.00
CA PHE A 111 -14.60 11.50 -8.57
C PHE A 111 -15.12 11.34 -10.01
N HIS A 112 -14.46 10.51 -10.82
CA HIS A 112 -14.79 10.37 -12.25
C HIS A 112 -15.96 9.42 -12.54
N LYS A 113 -16.21 8.43 -11.67
CA LYS A 113 -17.24 7.40 -11.91
C LYS A 113 -18.08 7.15 -10.65
N LYS A 114 -19.33 7.65 -10.65
CA LYS A 114 -20.26 7.45 -9.53
C LYS A 114 -20.55 5.98 -9.21
N GLU A 115 -20.47 5.10 -10.21
CA GLU A 115 -20.59 3.64 -10.04
C GLU A 115 -19.51 3.05 -9.12
N ILE A 116 -18.36 3.72 -8.95
CA ILE A 116 -17.28 3.30 -8.04
C ILE A 116 -17.62 3.56 -6.57
N LEU A 117 -18.71 4.28 -6.27
CA LEU A 117 -19.18 4.47 -4.89
C LEU A 117 -20.00 3.28 -4.37
N GLU A 118 -20.54 2.42 -5.25
CA GLU A 118 -21.31 1.24 -4.83
C GLU A 118 -20.46 0.26 -4.00
N PRO A 119 -19.20 -0.07 -4.36
CA PRO A 119 -18.32 -0.84 -3.49
C PRO A 119 -18.12 -0.26 -2.08
N LEU A 120 -18.14 1.07 -1.92
CA LEU A 120 -18.05 1.71 -0.60
C LEU A 120 -19.34 1.49 0.21
N LEU A 121 -20.50 1.59 -0.46
CA LEU A 121 -21.78 1.27 0.16
C LEU A 121 -21.85 -0.20 0.59
N ASP A 122 -21.48 -1.10 -0.32
CA ASP A 122 -21.47 -2.55 -0.06
C ASP A 122 -20.53 -2.91 1.07
N PHE A 123 -19.34 -2.28 1.11
CA PHE A 123 -18.40 -2.42 2.21
C PHE A 123 -19.02 -2.03 3.56
N LEU A 124 -19.67 -0.86 3.63
CA LEU A 124 -20.31 -0.39 4.86
C LEU A 124 -21.51 -1.25 5.29
N ARG A 125 -22.26 -1.83 4.34
CA ARG A 125 -23.41 -2.71 4.62
C ARG A 125 -22.99 -4.12 5.03
N ALA A 126 -21.93 -4.64 4.44
CA ALA A 126 -21.40 -5.96 4.75
C ALA A 126 -20.68 -5.99 6.12
N HIS A 127 -20.38 -4.83 6.70
CA HIS A 127 -19.60 -4.70 7.92
C HIS A 127 -20.33 -5.23 9.15
N LYS A 128 -19.76 -6.26 9.78
CA LYS A 128 -20.30 -6.94 10.97
C LYS A 128 -19.18 -7.34 11.92
N HIS A 129 -19.46 -7.34 13.21
CA HIS A 129 -18.54 -7.84 14.24
C HIS A 129 -19.34 -8.65 15.26
N ASP A 130 -18.87 -9.87 15.58
CA ASP A 130 -19.57 -10.80 16.47
C ASP A 130 -21.06 -11.00 16.13
N GLY A 131 -21.39 -11.03 14.83
CA GLY A 131 -22.76 -11.16 14.34
C GLY A 131 -23.62 -9.90 14.43
N LEU A 132 -23.13 -8.83 15.06
CA LEU A 132 -23.80 -7.53 15.11
C LEU A 132 -23.52 -6.73 13.83
N VAL A 133 -24.57 -6.23 13.21
CA VAL A 133 -24.47 -5.32 12.06
C VAL A 133 -23.92 -3.97 12.53
N MET A 134 -22.97 -3.43 11.78
CA MET A 134 -22.36 -2.13 12.03
C MET A 134 -22.53 -1.22 10.82
N MET A 135 -22.33 0.08 11.04
CA MET A 135 -22.39 1.14 10.02
C MET A 135 -23.77 1.28 9.37
N LEU A 136 -24.10 0.47 8.36
CA LEU A 136 -25.34 0.56 7.59
C LEU A 136 -26.12 -0.75 7.65
N ASN A 137 -27.44 -0.65 7.79
CA ASN A 137 -28.35 -1.80 7.67
C ASN A 137 -29.03 -1.87 6.30
N ASP A 138 -29.86 -2.90 6.10
CA ASP A 138 -30.56 -3.19 4.84
C ASP A 138 -31.61 -2.15 4.43
N ARG A 139 -31.85 -1.08 5.20
CA ARG A 139 -32.72 0.01 4.75
C ARG A 139 -32.07 0.82 3.62
N ILE A 140 -30.74 0.88 3.60
CA ILE A 140 -29.96 1.68 2.64
C ILE A 140 -29.46 0.73 1.54
N GLN A 141 -30.09 0.80 0.36
CA GLN A 141 -29.86 -0.14 -0.74
C GLN A 141 -29.09 0.45 -1.92
N ASN A 142 -28.92 1.77 -1.96
CA ASN A 142 -28.22 2.47 -3.03
C ASN A 142 -27.71 3.83 -2.54
N ILE A 143 -26.85 4.46 -3.32
CA ILE A 143 -26.22 5.74 -2.98
C ILE A 143 -27.23 6.88 -2.77
N SER A 144 -28.33 6.91 -3.53
CA SER A 144 -29.37 7.95 -3.36
C SER A 144 -30.07 7.84 -2.00
N LYS A 145 -30.39 6.61 -1.57
CA LYS A 145 -30.92 6.36 -0.22
C LYS A 145 -29.89 6.71 0.86
N LEU A 146 -28.61 6.40 0.65
CA LEU A 146 -27.55 6.76 1.59
C LEU A 146 -27.46 8.28 1.77
N GLN A 147 -27.44 9.05 0.68
CA GLN A 147 -27.40 10.52 0.74
C GLN A 147 -28.61 11.10 1.48
N SER A 148 -29.82 10.64 1.16
CA SER A 148 -31.03 11.12 1.85
C SER A 148 -31.08 10.72 3.32
N ALA A 149 -30.60 9.53 3.67
CA ALA A 149 -30.48 9.10 5.07
C ALA A 149 -29.45 9.93 5.83
N LEU A 150 -28.28 10.20 5.23
CA LEU A 150 -27.24 11.05 5.81
C LEU A 150 -27.76 12.45 6.09
N SER A 151 -28.45 13.08 5.13
CA SER A 151 -29.01 14.42 5.32
C SER A 151 -30.03 14.47 6.46
N ARG A 152 -30.91 13.45 6.56
CA ARG A 152 -31.89 13.35 7.67
C ARG A 152 -31.22 13.13 9.02
N ALA A 153 -30.24 12.25 9.08
CA ALA A 153 -29.49 11.98 10.30
C ALA A 153 -28.74 13.24 10.77
N TYR A 154 -28.09 13.94 9.84
CA TYR A 154 -27.35 15.15 10.13
C TYR A 154 -28.26 16.30 10.62
N GLU A 155 -29.42 16.50 9.99
CA GLU A 155 -30.41 17.50 10.43
C GLU A 155 -31.00 17.19 11.81
N TYR A 156 -31.11 15.91 12.17
CA TYR A 156 -31.55 15.50 13.49
C TYR A 156 -30.46 15.72 14.55
N LEU A 157 -29.22 15.30 14.26
CA LEU A 157 -28.09 15.43 15.19
C LEU A 157 -27.72 16.89 15.44
N SER A 158 -27.91 17.79 14.47
CA SER A 158 -27.64 19.23 14.65
C SER A 158 -28.54 19.92 15.68
N LYS A 159 -29.66 19.29 16.06
CA LYS A 159 -30.59 19.77 17.08
C LYS A 159 -30.23 19.28 18.49
N LEU A 160 -29.31 18.33 18.60
CA LEU A 160 -28.88 17.76 19.87
C LEU A 160 -27.63 18.49 20.41
N PRO A 161 -27.43 18.51 21.74
CA PRO A 161 -26.14 18.85 22.33
C PRO A 161 -25.01 17.97 21.78
N LEU A 162 -23.83 18.55 21.59
CA LEU A 162 -22.66 17.87 20.99
C LEU A 162 -22.22 16.63 21.79
N GLU A 163 -22.33 16.69 23.11
CA GLU A 163 -21.94 15.63 24.06
C GLU A 163 -23.07 14.62 24.33
N THR A 164 -24.21 14.70 23.63
CA THR A 164 -25.28 13.73 23.79
C THR A 164 -24.75 12.33 23.46
N PRO A 165 -24.91 11.34 24.35
CA PRO A 165 -24.40 9.99 24.15
C PRO A 165 -25.22 9.24 23.09
N TYR A 166 -24.56 8.35 22.33
CA TYR A 166 -25.17 7.57 21.25
C TYR A 166 -26.45 6.83 21.67
N SER A 167 -26.52 6.35 22.92
CA SER A 167 -27.68 5.63 23.45
C SER A 167 -29.00 6.42 23.40
N GLU A 168 -28.94 7.75 23.46
CA GLU A 168 -30.14 8.59 23.45
C GLU A 168 -30.79 8.72 22.07
N PHE A 169 -30.00 8.61 21.00
CA PHE A 169 -30.48 8.71 19.61
C PHE A 169 -30.29 7.45 18.78
N GLU A 170 -29.84 6.34 19.38
CA GLU A 170 -29.64 5.04 18.74
C GLU A 170 -30.89 4.58 17.98
N PHE A 171 -32.06 4.65 18.63
CA PHE A 171 -33.32 4.20 18.02
C PHE A 171 -33.65 4.98 16.74
N TYR A 172 -33.44 6.31 16.77
CA TYR A 172 -33.66 7.15 15.59
C TYR A 172 -32.69 6.79 14.46
N LEU A 173 -31.39 6.68 14.77
CA LEU A 173 -30.36 6.34 13.78
C LEU A 173 -30.58 4.98 13.12
N ARG A 174 -30.90 3.96 13.91
CA ARG A 174 -31.25 2.64 13.36
C ARG A 174 -32.50 2.72 12.48
N GLY A 175 -33.44 3.57 12.86
CA GLY A 175 -34.64 3.90 12.09
C GLY A 175 -34.35 4.49 10.70
N VAL A 176 -33.33 5.33 10.57
CA VAL A 176 -32.93 5.89 9.25
C VAL A 176 -31.92 5.02 8.50
N GLY A 177 -31.36 3.99 9.13
CA GLY A 177 -30.53 2.98 8.49
C GLY A 177 -29.09 2.90 9.00
N PHE A 178 -28.73 3.64 10.04
CA PHE A 178 -27.40 3.68 10.62
C PHE A 178 -27.33 2.83 11.91
N GLU A 179 -26.46 1.83 11.92
CA GLU A 179 -26.19 1.00 13.09
C GLU A 179 -25.05 1.60 13.92
N LYS A 180 -24.48 0.84 14.86
CA LYS A 180 -23.35 1.27 15.70
C LYS A 180 -22.06 1.40 14.88
N GLY A 181 -21.12 2.21 15.37
CA GLY A 181 -19.78 2.39 14.77
C GLY A 181 -19.45 3.78 14.25
N TRP A 182 -20.40 4.73 14.30
CA TRP A 182 -20.19 6.11 13.82
C TRP A 182 -19.55 7.05 14.85
N GLY A 183 -19.67 6.73 16.14
CA GLY A 183 -19.21 7.57 17.23
C GLY A 183 -19.96 7.27 18.53
N ASP A 184 -19.39 7.75 19.63
CA ASP A 184 -19.92 7.66 20.99
C ASP A 184 -20.79 8.87 21.37
N THR A 185 -20.53 10.05 20.78
CA THR A 185 -21.29 11.29 20.99
C THR A 185 -21.94 11.80 19.70
N ALA A 186 -22.97 12.66 19.81
CA ALA A 186 -23.63 13.31 18.68
C ALA A 186 -22.64 14.07 17.79
N GLN A 187 -21.63 14.73 18.39
CA GLN A 187 -20.55 15.39 17.66
C GLN A 187 -19.78 14.40 16.78
N ARG A 188 -19.26 13.32 17.37
CA ARG A 188 -18.39 12.38 16.65
C ARG A 188 -19.13 11.67 15.52
N VAL A 189 -20.39 11.31 15.76
CA VAL A 189 -21.28 10.74 14.74
C VAL A 189 -21.49 11.75 13.61
N SER A 190 -21.80 13.01 13.93
CA SER A 190 -22.01 14.06 12.91
C SER A 190 -20.76 14.32 12.08
N GLU A 191 -19.58 14.34 12.71
CA GLU A 191 -18.30 14.47 12.00
C GLU A 191 -18.07 13.31 11.03
N MET A 192 -18.29 12.07 11.48
CA MET A 192 -18.08 10.90 10.63
C MET A 192 -19.08 10.83 9.47
N MET A 193 -20.34 11.20 9.70
CA MET A 193 -21.36 11.31 8.65
C MET A 193 -21.02 12.42 7.65
N ARG A 194 -20.48 13.55 8.12
CA ARG A 194 -20.02 14.64 7.25
C ARG A 194 -18.86 14.19 6.36
N LEU A 195 -17.87 13.46 6.90
CA LEU A 195 -16.78 12.90 6.08
C LEU A 195 -17.31 11.99 4.96
N LEU A 196 -18.31 11.15 5.26
CA LEU A 196 -18.92 10.30 4.23
C LEU A 196 -19.68 11.14 3.20
N LEU A 197 -20.42 12.16 3.63
CA LEU A 197 -21.13 13.07 2.74
C LEU A 197 -20.14 13.81 1.80
N ASP A 198 -19.04 14.30 2.36
CA ASP A 198 -17.96 14.96 1.62
C ASP A 198 -17.37 14.00 0.56
N ILE A 199 -17.14 12.71 0.90
CA ILE A 199 -16.69 11.69 -0.06
C ILE A 199 -17.70 11.43 -1.17
N LEU A 200 -19.00 11.40 -0.86
CA LEU A 200 -20.06 11.16 -1.85
C LEU A 200 -20.24 12.34 -2.82
N HIS A 201 -19.90 13.56 -2.41
CA HIS A 201 -19.99 14.76 -3.25
C HIS A 201 -18.70 15.08 -4.00
N ALA A 202 -17.57 15.07 -3.29
CA ALA A 202 -16.25 15.46 -3.78
C ALA A 202 -15.17 14.68 -3.03
N PRO A 203 -14.84 13.45 -3.46
CA PRO A 203 -13.85 12.62 -2.78
C PRO A 203 -12.46 13.24 -2.87
N ASP A 204 -11.86 13.50 -1.71
CA ASP A 204 -10.45 13.89 -1.58
C ASP A 204 -9.63 12.83 -0.80
N PRO A 205 -8.31 12.76 -1.03
CA PRO A 205 -7.47 11.70 -0.46
C PRO A 205 -7.40 11.76 1.07
N SER A 206 -7.42 12.96 1.66
CA SER A 206 -7.34 13.16 3.12
C SER A 206 -8.62 12.74 3.82
N THR A 207 -9.78 13.12 3.29
CA THR A 207 -11.09 12.76 3.84
C THR A 207 -11.34 11.27 3.69
N LEU A 208 -10.99 10.67 2.55
CA LEU A 208 -11.10 9.22 2.35
C LEU A 208 -10.23 8.46 3.36
N ALA A 209 -8.97 8.86 3.53
CA ALA A 209 -8.07 8.25 4.51
C ALA A 209 -8.60 8.38 5.93
N THR A 210 -9.09 9.57 6.29
CA THR A 210 -9.62 9.86 7.63
C THR A 210 -10.90 9.06 7.90
N PHE A 211 -11.80 8.97 6.92
CA PHE A 211 -13.02 8.21 7.03
C PHE A 211 -12.72 6.72 7.20
N LEU A 212 -11.97 6.12 6.27
CA LEU A 212 -11.62 4.70 6.34
C LEU A 212 -10.85 4.34 7.61
N GLY A 213 -9.95 5.22 8.07
CA GLY A 213 -9.20 5.04 9.32
C GLY A 213 -10.06 5.15 10.59
N ARG A 214 -11.23 5.80 10.53
CA ARG A 214 -12.17 5.89 11.66
C ARG A 214 -13.17 4.73 11.72
N ILE A 215 -13.32 3.95 10.65
CA ILE A 215 -14.23 2.80 10.65
C ILE A 215 -13.68 1.74 11.62
N PRO A 216 -14.50 1.25 12.56
CA PRO A 216 -14.06 0.22 13.49
C PRO A 216 -13.90 -1.12 12.75
N MET A 217 -12.71 -1.40 12.23
CA MET A 217 -12.43 -2.60 11.42
C MET A 217 -11.60 -3.65 12.17
N VAL A 218 -10.66 -3.22 13.01
CA VAL A 218 -9.65 -4.09 13.63
C VAL A 218 -10.05 -4.37 15.08
N PHE A 219 -10.54 -5.57 15.33
CA PHE A 219 -10.94 -6.02 16.68
C PHE A 219 -10.04 -7.15 17.17
N ASN A 220 -9.85 -8.17 16.33
CA ASN A 220 -9.01 -9.33 16.62
C ASN A 220 -7.72 -9.23 15.81
N VAL A 221 -6.58 -9.19 16.51
CA VAL A 221 -5.25 -9.08 15.89
C VAL A 221 -4.46 -10.35 16.16
N VAL A 222 -4.03 -11.02 15.08
CA VAL A 222 -3.15 -12.18 15.15
C VAL A 222 -1.75 -11.73 14.72
N ILE A 223 -0.78 -11.85 15.63
CA ILE A 223 0.63 -11.58 15.35
C ILE A 223 1.37 -12.92 15.35
N MET A 224 2.01 -13.25 14.23
CA MET A 224 2.76 -14.50 14.08
C MET A 224 4.26 -14.23 14.19
N SER A 225 4.91 -14.84 15.18
CA SER A 225 6.38 -14.86 15.33
C SER A 225 6.83 -16.30 15.60
N PRO A 226 7.01 -17.12 14.54
CA PRO A 226 7.30 -18.55 14.69
C PRO A 226 8.70 -18.83 15.24
N HIS A 227 9.63 -17.87 15.12
CA HIS A 227 10.99 -17.98 15.61
C HIS A 227 11.25 -16.95 16.72
N GLY A 228 12.13 -17.31 17.67
CA GLY A 228 12.48 -16.50 18.84
C GLY A 228 11.88 -17.03 20.15
N TYR A 229 12.53 -16.69 21.28
CA TYR A 229 11.96 -16.93 22.62
C TYR A 229 11.02 -15.78 22.98
N SER A 230 9.72 -16.00 22.84
CA SER A 230 8.69 -15.04 23.23
C SER A 230 8.37 -15.19 24.72
N TRP A 231 9.15 -14.53 25.58
CA TRP A 231 8.78 -14.36 27.00
C TRP A 231 9.18 -12.98 27.52
N SER A 232 8.22 -12.33 28.20
CA SER A 232 8.19 -10.89 28.55
C SER A 232 9.31 -10.39 29.48
N SER A 233 10.37 -11.14 29.78
CA SER A 233 11.34 -10.67 30.78
C SER A 233 12.81 -11.12 30.68
N LYS A 234 13.21 -12.15 29.92
CA LYS A 234 14.62 -12.62 29.94
C LYS A 234 15.21 -13.07 28.60
N CYS A 235 14.98 -12.32 27.51
CA CYS A 235 15.50 -12.70 26.19
C CYS A 235 16.33 -11.61 25.48
N LEU A 236 16.96 -10.68 26.23
CA LEU A 236 17.79 -9.64 25.62
C LEU A 236 19.23 -10.08 25.29
N ARG A 237 19.67 -11.27 25.73
CA ARG A 237 21.02 -11.81 25.46
C ARG A 237 21.06 -13.33 25.47
N PHE A 238 20.47 -14.01 24.50
CA PHE A 238 20.79 -15.43 24.27
C PHE A 238 20.94 -15.72 22.78
N ALA A 239 22.08 -15.26 22.25
CA ALA A 239 22.70 -15.77 21.04
C ALA A 239 24.22 -15.74 21.23
N ARG A 240 24.71 -16.44 22.27
CA ARG A 240 26.11 -16.84 22.35
C ARG A 240 26.13 -18.24 22.93
N HIS A 241 26.82 -19.16 22.26
CA HIS A 241 27.09 -20.56 22.63
C HIS A 241 26.13 -21.64 22.12
N TRP A 242 25.86 -21.67 20.80
CA TRP A 242 25.66 -22.93 20.11
C TRP A 242 26.33 -22.84 18.73
N TRP A 243 27.64 -23.08 18.71
CA TRP A 243 28.48 -23.60 17.63
C TRP A 243 29.92 -23.67 18.20
N THR A 244 30.21 -24.73 18.94
CA THR A 244 31.54 -25.37 19.12
C THR A 244 31.34 -26.67 19.85
#